data_AF-Q68UW5-F1
#
_entry.id   AF-Q68UW5-F1
#
_cell.length_a   1.000
_cell.length_b   1.000
_cell.length_c   1.000
_cell.angle_alpha   90.00
_cell.angle_beta   90.00
_cell.angle_gamma   90.00
#
_symmetry.space_group_name_H-M   'P 1'
#
loop_
_entity.id
_entity.type
_entity.pdbx_description
1 polymer ?
#
loop_
_entity_poly.entity_id
_entity_poly.type
_entity_poly.pdbx_seq_one_letter_code
_entity_poly.pdbx_strand_id
1 'polypeptide(L)'
;MKLYSSLWNADDWATRGGLEKTDWSKAPFIASYRGFHIDGCEASVEAKFCATQGKRWWDQKEFQDLDAQQWRRLRWVRRKFTIYNYCMTESDTLLCHRSARGTETYKPRVNYD
;
A
#
# COMPACT_ATOMS: atom_id res chain seq x y z
N MET A 1 -3.93 -5.49 -15.48
CA MET A 1 -2.78 -4.65 -15.05
C MET A 1 -1.49 -5.32 -15.51
N LYS A 2 -0.39 -4.56 -15.65
CA LYS A 2 0.96 -5.11 -15.89
C LYS A 2 1.87 -4.75 -14.71
N LEU A 3 2.90 -5.55 -14.47
CA LEU A 3 3.91 -5.29 -13.44
C LEU A 3 5.04 -4.44 -14.04
N TYR A 4 5.50 -3.46 -13.28
CA TYR A 4 6.59 -2.57 -13.67
C TYR A 4 7.56 -2.42 -12.50
N SER A 5 8.84 -2.25 -12.81
CA SER A 5 9.89 -1.89 -11.86
C SER A 5 10.80 -0.87 -12.54
N SER A 6 11.17 0.20 -11.83
CA SER A 6 12.03 1.25 -12.37
C SER A 6 12.90 1.86 -11.27
N LEU A 7 14.07 2.35 -11.66
CA LEU A 7 14.92 3.24 -10.89
C LEU A 7 15.06 4.52 -11.71
N TRP A 8 14.64 5.65 -11.17
CA TRP A 8 14.61 6.93 -11.88
C TRP A 8 14.78 8.11 -10.91
N ASN A 9 15.17 9.28 -11.43
CA ASN A 9 15.34 10.50 -10.65
C ASN A 9 14.01 11.26 -10.48
N ALA A 10 13.65 11.58 -9.24
CA ALA A 10 12.44 12.30 -8.86
C ALA A 10 12.74 13.49 -7.92
N ASP A 11 13.75 14.29 -8.29
CA ASP A 11 14.27 15.43 -7.52
C ASP A 11 13.21 16.44 -7.06
N ASP A 12 12.10 16.55 -7.77
CA ASP A 12 11.01 17.48 -7.50
C ASP A 12 10.19 17.11 -6.25
N TRP A 13 10.23 15.86 -5.78
CA TRP A 13 9.43 15.45 -4.61
C TRP A 13 10.04 14.36 -3.71
N ALA A 14 10.97 13.53 -4.19
CA ALA A 14 11.31 12.26 -3.53
C ALA A 14 11.96 12.41 -2.14
N THR A 15 12.93 13.30 -1.97
CA THR A 15 13.69 13.44 -0.72
C THR A 15 13.37 14.77 -0.04
N ARG A 16 12.83 14.69 1.18
CA ARG A 16 12.35 15.83 1.98
C ARG A 16 11.41 16.76 1.19
N GLY A 17 10.47 16.17 0.45
CA GLY A 17 9.54 16.94 -0.38
C GLY A 17 10.20 17.71 -1.53
N GLY A 18 11.34 17.21 -2.04
CA GLY A 18 12.08 17.81 -3.15
C GLY A 18 13.15 18.82 -2.74
N LEU A 19 13.43 18.97 -1.45
CA LEU A 19 14.47 19.88 -0.95
C LEU A 19 15.89 19.34 -1.18
N GLU A 20 16.08 18.02 -1.16
CA GLU A 20 17.36 17.38 -1.40
C GLU A 20 17.40 16.81 -2.82
N LYS A 21 18.40 17.23 -3.60
CA LYS A 21 18.58 16.86 -5.01
C LYS A 21 19.61 15.74 -5.15
N THR A 22 19.50 14.98 -6.23
CA THR A 22 20.39 13.89 -6.58
C THR A 22 21.81 14.40 -6.77
N ASP A 23 22.74 13.87 -5.98
CA ASP A 23 24.16 14.09 -6.16
C ASP A 23 24.72 13.09 -7.18
N TRP A 24 24.77 13.51 -8.44
CA TRP A 24 25.22 12.68 -9.56
C TRP A 24 26.70 12.28 -9.50
N SER A 25 27.51 12.94 -8.65
CA SER A 25 28.90 12.49 -8.42
C SER A 25 28.97 11.13 -7.71
N LYS A 26 27.87 10.68 -7.08
CA LYS A 26 27.75 9.38 -6.41
C LYS A 26 27.22 8.27 -7.30
N ALA A 27 27.03 8.54 -8.59
CA ALA A 27 26.64 7.51 -9.56
C ALA A 27 27.73 6.42 -9.69
N PRO A 28 27.35 5.18 -10.05
CA PRO A 28 26.01 4.73 -10.43
C PRO A 28 25.09 4.40 -9.24
N PHE A 29 23.80 4.73 -9.38
CA PHE A 29 22.75 4.27 -8.48
C PHE A 29 22.29 2.88 -8.93
N ILE A 30 22.43 1.87 -8.06
CA ILE A 30 22.18 0.46 -8.42
C ILE A 30 21.08 -0.11 -7.54
N ALA A 31 19.99 -0.58 -8.15
CA ALA A 31 18.96 -1.39 -7.52
C ALA A 31 19.07 -2.85 -7.99
N SER A 32 19.05 -3.80 -7.06
CA SER A 32 19.13 -5.23 -7.36
C SER A 32 17.80 -5.93 -7.08
N TYR A 33 17.31 -6.70 -8.05
CA TYR A 33 16.03 -7.41 -7.96
C TYR A 33 16.25 -8.93 -8.10
N ARG A 34 15.49 -9.72 -7.33
CA ARG A 34 15.47 -11.19 -7.38
C ARG A 34 14.06 -11.67 -7.05
N GLY A 35 13.78 -12.95 -7.34
CA GLY A 35 12.50 -13.56 -6.98
C GLY A 35 11.32 -12.98 -7.76
N PHE A 36 11.44 -12.90 -9.09
CA PHE A 36 10.39 -12.44 -10.02
C PHE A 36 9.17 -13.39 -10.05
N HIS A 37 8.54 -13.60 -8.89
CA HIS A 37 7.42 -14.50 -8.70
C HIS A 37 6.13 -13.82 -9.16
N ILE A 38 5.43 -14.49 -10.06
CA ILE A 38 4.11 -14.08 -10.53
C ILE A 38 3.19 -15.28 -10.39
N ASP A 39 2.23 -15.16 -9.48
CA ASP A 39 1.07 -16.04 -9.41
C ASP A 39 -0.17 -15.15 -9.46
N GLY A 40 -0.82 -15.17 -10.62
CA GLY A 40 -1.91 -14.26 -10.93
C GLY A 40 -2.83 -14.85 -11.98
N CYS A 41 -4.01 -14.26 -12.13
CA CYS A 41 -4.91 -14.60 -13.22
C CYS A 41 -4.56 -13.77 -14.45
N GLU A 42 -3.93 -14.40 -15.43
CA GLU A 42 -3.64 -13.76 -16.71
C GLU A 42 -4.94 -13.39 -17.44
N ALA A 43 -4.99 -12.16 -17.96
CA ALA A 43 -6.12 -11.60 -18.68
C ALA A 43 -5.59 -10.65 -19.75
N SER A 44 -6.22 -10.63 -20.93
CA SER A 44 -5.88 -9.67 -21.98
C SER A 44 -6.25 -8.24 -21.58
N VAL A 45 -5.81 -7.26 -22.36
CA VAL A 45 -6.14 -5.85 -22.09
C VAL A 45 -7.65 -5.58 -22.26
N GLU A 46 -8.31 -6.34 -23.13
CA GLU A 46 -9.73 -6.24 -23.43
C GLU A 46 -10.60 -6.98 -22.39
N ALA A 47 -10.05 -8.04 -21.78
CA ALA A 47 -10.75 -8.84 -20.79
C ALA A 47 -11.18 -7.99 -19.59
N LYS A 48 -12.44 -8.16 -19.17
CA LYS A 48 -13.04 -7.43 -18.04
C LYS A 48 -13.09 -8.22 -16.74
N PHE A 49 -12.83 -9.52 -16.82
CA PHE A 49 -12.84 -10.42 -15.67
C PHE A 49 -11.80 -11.51 -15.85
N CYS A 50 -11.41 -12.11 -14.73
CA CYS A 50 -10.56 -13.29 -14.69
C CYS A 50 -11.40 -14.55 -14.96
N ALA A 51 -11.02 -15.38 -15.92
CA ALA A 51 -11.76 -16.60 -16.25
C ALA A 51 -11.83 -17.62 -15.08
N THR A 52 -10.86 -17.57 -14.16
CA THR A 52 -10.78 -18.43 -12.98
C THR A 52 -11.19 -17.73 -11.68
N GLN A 53 -11.90 -16.61 -11.76
CA GLN A 53 -12.31 -15.85 -10.58
C GLN A 53 -13.14 -16.71 -9.62
N GLY A 54 -12.81 -16.65 -8.32
CA GLY A 54 -13.43 -17.46 -7.27
C GLY A 54 -12.81 -18.84 -7.09
N LYS A 55 -11.90 -19.27 -7.97
CA LYS A 55 -11.28 -20.61 -7.95
C LYS A 55 -9.83 -20.60 -7.48
N ARG A 56 -9.22 -19.43 -7.34
CA ARG A 56 -7.81 -19.30 -6.99
C ARG A 56 -7.62 -19.33 -5.48
N TRP A 57 -6.42 -19.66 -5.02
CA TRP A 57 -6.15 -19.75 -3.58
C TRP A 57 -6.41 -18.41 -2.86
N TRP A 58 -6.11 -17.29 -3.50
CA TRP A 58 -6.36 -15.95 -2.95
C TRP A 58 -7.84 -15.55 -2.91
N ASP A 59 -8.73 -16.30 -3.57
CA ASP A 59 -10.18 -16.07 -3.52
C ASP A 59 -10.86 -16.83 -2.36
N GLN A 60 -10.12 -17.65 -1.61
CA GLN A 60 -10.67 -18.49 -0.54
C GLN A 60 -10.95 -17.71 0.74
N LYS A 61 -11.78 -18.29 1.61
CA LYS A 61 -12.30 -17.64 2.84
C LYS A 61 -11.19 -17.08 3.73
N GLU A 62 -10.08 -17.80 3.80
CA GLU A 62 -8.91 -17.46 4.61
C GLU A 62 -8.20 -16.19 4.14
N PHE A 63 -8.45 -15.75 2.89
CA PHE A 63 -7.84 -14.58 2.27
C PHE A 63 -8.82 -13.41 2.09
N GLN A 64 -10.04 -13.52 2.61
CA GLN A 64 -11.03 -12.44 2.57
C GLN A 64 -10.69 -11.28 3.52
N ASP A 65 -9.96 -11.55 4.59
CA ASP A 65 -9.45 -10.54 5.52
C ASP A 65 -8.10 -11.01 6.10
N LEU A 66 -7.36 -10.07 6.68
CA LEU A 66 -6.15 -10.39 7.44
C LEU A 66 -6.50 -11.08 8.76
N ASP A 67 -5.64 -11.99 9.19
CA ASP A 67 -5.77 -12.61 10.52
C ASP A 67 -5.42 -11.62 11.65
N ALA A 68 -5.73 -12.02 12.90
CA ALA A 68 -5.49 -11.17 14.07
C ALA A 68 -4.02 -10.83 14.30
N GLN A 69 -3.08 -11.70 13.92
CA GLN A 69 -1.65 -11.44 14.06
C GLN A 69 -1.17 -10.45 12.99
N GLN A 70 -1.62 -10.60 11.75
CA GLN A 70 -1.36 -9.68 10.65
C GLN A 70 -1.89 -8.28 10.96
N TRP A 71 -3.11 -8.16 11.49
CA TRP A 71 -3.67 -6.89 11.97
C TRP A 71 -2.84 -6.24 13.09
N ARG A 72 -2.33 -7.04 14.04
CA ARG A 72 -1.42 -6.54 15.09
C ARG A 72 -0.12 -5.98 14.49
N ARG A 73 0.46 -6.66 13.51
CA ARG A 73 1.67 -6.20 12.80
C ARG A 73 1.39 -4.90 12.04
N LEU A 74 0.29 -4.83 11.30
CA LEU A 74 -0.12 -3.62 10.59
C LEU A 74 -0.32 -2.44 11.55
N ARG A 75 -0.96 -2.67 12.70
CA ARG A 75 -1.13 -1.63 13.74
C ARG A 75 0.21 -1.16 14.31
N TRP A 76 1.16 -2.07 14.51
CA TRP A 76 2.49 -1.70 14.99
C TRP A 76 3.23 -0.84 13.95
N VAL A 77 3.21 -1.22 12.67
CA VAL A 77 3.78 -0.41 11.58
C VAL A 77 3.15 0.98 11.54
N ARG A 78 1.81 1.05 11.54
CA ARG A 78 1.06 2.31 11.53
C ARG A 78 1.40 3.23 12.70
N ARG A 79 1.66 2.67 13.89
CA ARG A 79 1.96 3.45 15.10
C ARG A 79 3.42 3.86 15.22
N LYS A 80 4.35 3.16 14.56
CA LYS A 80 5.79 3.29 14.83
C LYS A 80 6.62 3.75 13.64
N PHE A 81 6.16 3.48 12.41
CA PHE A 81 6.95 3.71 11.19
C PHE A 81 6.23 4.55 10.13
N THR A 82 4.93 4.82 10.29
CA THR A 82 4.21 5.69 9.36
C THR A 82 4.50 7.16 9.66
N ILE A 83 5.20 7.81 8.73
CA ILE A 83 5.54 9.25 8.79
C ILE A 83 4.55 10.15 8.04
N TYR A 84 3.71 9.58 7.18
CA TYR A 84 2.67 10.28 6.43
C TYR A 84 1.51 9.32 6.14
N ASN A 85 0.27 9.81 6.26
CA ASN A 85 -0.94 9.05 5.94
C ASN A 85 -2.04 10.00 5.45
N TYR A 86 -2.44 9.86 4.19
CA TYR A 86 -3.47 10.68 3.57
C TYR A 86 -4.83 10.58 4.29
N CYS A 87 -5.17 9.43 4.90
CA CYS A 87 -6.43 9.28 5.65
C CYS A 87 -6.49 10.11 6.94
N MET A 88 -5.35 10.61 7.43
CA MET A 88 -5.25 11.35 8.69
C MET A 88 -5.08 12.86 8.47
N THR A 89 -5.00 13.32 7.22
CA THR A 89 -4.99 14.75 6.91
C THR A 89 -6.42 15.30 6.88
N GLU A 90 -6.63 16.47 7.49
CA GLU A 90 -7.96 17.03 7.81
C GLU A 90 -8.92 17.19 6.61
N SER A 91 -8.41 17.28 5.38
CA SER A 91 -9.22 17.40 4.17
C SER A 91 -9.83 16.08 3.65
N ASP A 92 -9.34 14.92 4.11
CA ASP A 92 -9.64 13.60 3.50
C ASP A 92 -10.29 12.58 4.45
N THR A 93 -10.63 12.98 5.68
CA THR A 93 -11.31 12.10 6.66
C THR A 93 -12.63 11.55 6.11
N LEU A 94 -13.36 12.32 5.30
CA LEU A 94 -14.63 11.90 4.70
C LEU A 94 -14.50 10.76 3.68
N LEU A 95 -13.35 10.63 2.99
CA LEU A 95 -13.13 9.58 1.99
C LEU A 95 -12.70 8.25 2.62
N CYS A 96 -11.88 8.27 3.68
CA CYS A 96 -11.41 7.02 4.31
C CYS A 96 -12.46 6.32 5.19
N HIS A 97 -13.44 7.03 5.75
CA HIS A 97 -14.46 6.42 6.61
C HIS A 97 -15.47 5.50 5.89
N ARG A 98 -15.55 5.52 4.55
CA ARG A 98 -16.44 4.59 3.82
C ARG A 98 -15.89 3.16 3.71
N SER A 99 -14.58 2.94 3.85
CA SER A 99 -13.97 1.61 3.73
C SER A 99 -13.83 0.85 5.05
N ALA A 100 -13.96 1.52 6.20
CA ALA A 100 -13.73 0.92 7.52
C ALA A 100 -15.00 0.39 8.23
N ARG A 101 -16.19 0.57 7.64
CA ARG A 101 -17.48 0.13 8.22
C ARG A 101 -17.73 -1.39 8.13
N GLY A 102 -16.66 -2.19 7.98
CA GLY A 102 -16.69 -3.63 8.10
C GLY A 102 -16.51 -4.14 9.54
N THR A 103 -15.61 -3.57 10.35
CA THR A 103 -15.26 -4.17 11.66
C THR A 103 -14.62 -3.23 12.70
N GLU A 104 -14.56 -1.90 12.50
CA GLU A 104 -13.99 -1.00 13.53
C GLU A 104 -15.05 -0.06 14.10
N THR A 105 -15.59 -0.43 15.27
CA THR A 105 -16.18 0.51 16.22
C THR A 105 -15.08 1.45 16.72
N TYR A 106 -14.89 2.56 16.02
CA TYR A 106 -14.10 3.69 16.50
C TYR A 106 -14.82 4.28 17.72
N LYS A 107 -14.38 3.95 18.94
CA LYS A 107 -14.67 4.75 20.13
C LYS A 107 -13.77 6.00 20.06
N PRO A 108 -14.31 7.21 19.84
CA PRO A 108 -13.50 8.41 20.00
C PRO A 108 -13.02 8.47 21.46
N ARG A 109 -11.72 8.69 21.65
CA ARG A 109 -11.23 9.19 22.94
C ARG A 109 -11.80 10.59 23.11
N VAL A 110 -12.81 10.72 23.95
CA VAL A 110 -13.15 11.99 24.57
C VAL A 110 -11.99 12.29 25.50
N ASN A 111 -11.16 13.27 25.12
CA ASN A 111 -10.28 13.91 26.09
C ASN A 111 -11.19 14.70 27.03
N TYR A 112 -11.25 14.28 28.29
CA TYR A 112 -11.64 15.19 29.37
C TYR A 112 -10.37 15.91 29.80
N ASP A 113 -10.45 17.23 29.90
CA ASP A 113 -9.49 18.04 30.66
C ASP A 113 -9.42 17.59 32.12
#